data_AF-A0A9R0WUB2-F1
#
_entry.id   AF-A0A9R0WUB2-F1
#
_cell.length_a   1.000
_cell.length_b   1.000
_cell.length_c   1.000
_cell.angle_alpha   90.00
_cell.angle_beta   90.00
_cell.angle_gamma   90.00
#
_symmetry.space_group_name_H-M   'P 1'
#
loop_
_entity.id
_entity.type
_entity.pdbx_description
1 polymer ?
#
loop_
_entity_poly.entity_id
_entity_poly.type
_entity_poly.pdbx_seq_one_letter_code
_entity_poly.pdbx_strand_id
1 'polypeptide(L)'
;MAPTKGEGPAIGIDLGTTYSCVGVWQHDRVEIIANDQGNRTTPSYVAFTDSERLIGDAAKNQVAMNPINTVFDAKRLIGRRFADAPVQSDIKMWPYKVIPGPADKPMIVVQYKGEDKQFSAEEISSMVLIKMREIAEAYLGVTIKNAVVTVPAYFNDSQRQATKDAGVIAGLNVMRIINEPTAAAIAYGLDKKATSVGEKNVLIFDLGGGTFDVSLLTIEEGIFEVKATAGDTHLGGEDFDNRMVNHFVQEFKRKHKKDISGNPRSLRRLRTSCERAKMVQDAEKYKSEDEEHKKKVDAKNSLENYAYNMRNTIQDEKIASKLPADDKKKIEDAVDAAIQWLDANQLGEVDEFEDKMKELEGLCNPIIAKMYQGAGADMPGGMDEDAPAASGGAGPKIEEVD
;
A
#
# COMPACT_ATOMS: atom_id res chain seq x y z
N MET A 1 -4.61 -0.07 23.62
CA MET A 1 -5.42 0.97 24.30
C MET A 1 -6.62 1.24 23.42
N ALA A 2 -7.85 1.11 23.94
CA ALA A 2 -9.04 1.52 23.20
C ALA A 2 -8.98 3.03 22.94
N PRO A 3 -9.30 3.52 21.72
CA PRO A 3 -9.26 4.94 21.42
C PRO A 3 -10.23 5.68 22.33
N THR A 4 -9.76 6.78 22.93
CA THR A 4 -10.59 7.71 23.68
C THR A 4 -11.73 8.22 22.79
N LYS A 5 -12.96 8.22 23.31
CA LYS A 5 -14.17 8.65 22.59
C LYS A 5 -13.93 10.02 21.92
N GLY A 6 -13.82 10.03 20.58
CA GLY A 6 -13.78 11.25 19.76
C GLY A 6 -12.55 11.48 18.89
N GLU A 7 -11.54 10.59 18.88
CA GLU A 7 -10.29 10.83 18.11
C GLU A 7 -10.13 10.04 16.80
N GLY A 8 -11.10 9.19 16.46
CA GLY A 8 -11.01 8.29 15.31
C GLY A 8 -9.93 7.21 15.47
N PRO A 9 -9.87 6.21 14.58
CA PRO A 9 -8.76 5.27 14.54
C PRO A 9 -7.47 5.97 14.10
N ALA A 10 -6.31 5.38 14.42
CA ALA A 10 -5.04 5.82 13.86
C ALA A 10 -4.93 5.33 12.40
N ILE A 11 -4.36 6.16 11.52
CA ILE A 11 -4.07 5.81 10.13
C ILE A 11 -2.58 5.57 9.92
N GLY A 12 -2.24 4.69 8.98
CA GLY A 12 -0.89 4.54 8.45
C GLY A 12 -0.78 5.29 7.13
N ILE A 13 0.23 6.15 7.01
CA ILE A 13 0.48 6.92 5.78
C ILE A 13 1.86 6.54 5.25
N ASP A 14 1.88 6.03 4.03
CA ASP A 14 3.09 5.98 3.23
C ASP A 14 3.25 7.28 2.47
N LEU A 15 4.19 8.13 2.91
CA LEU A 15 4.49 9.42 2.27
C LEU A 15 5.60 9.22 1.24
N GLY A 16 5.29 8.66 0.07
CA GLY A 16 6.28 8.37 -0.96
C GLY A 16 6.70 9.58 -1.81
N THR A 17 7.81 9.44 -2.53
CA THR A 17 8.39 10.49 -3.39
C THR A 17 7.43 10.87 -4.53
N THR A 18 6.92 9.88 -5.26
CA THR A 18 6.07 10.08 -6.44
C THR A 18 4.58 9.88 -6.12
N TYR A 19 4.25 8.92 -5.26
CA TYR A 19 2.89 8.62 -4.81
C TYR A 19 2.87 8.45 -3.29
N SER A 20 1.74 8.75 -2.68
CA SER A 20 1.44 8.49 -1.28
C SER A 20 0.25 7.53 -1.17
N CYS A 21 0.21 6.77 -0.08
CA CYS A 21 -0.83 5.79 0.21
C CYS A 21 -1.31 5.96 1.66
N VAL A 22 -2.58 5.69 1.92
CA VAL A 22 -3.15 5.72 3.27
C VAL A 22 -3.94 4.44 3.54
N GLY A 23 -3.71 3.85 4.70
CA GLY A 23 -4.40 2.66 5.17
C GLY A 23 -4.86 2.78 6.61
N VAL A 24 -5.81 1.94 6.98
CA VAL A 24 -6.34 1.85 8.35
C VAL A 24 -6.43 0.37 8.76
N TRP A 25 -6.18 0.09 10.04
CA TRP A 25 -6.44 -1.23 10.61
C TRP A 25 -7.84 -1.27 11.21
N GLN A 26 -8.74 -2.06 10.64
CA GLN A 26 -10.10 -2.28 11.14
C GLN A 26 -10.56 -3.71 10.88
N HIS A 27 -11.45 -4.23 11.73
CA HIS A 27 -12.00 -5.58 11.58
C HIS A 27 -10.90 -6.66 11.41
N ASP A 28 -9.84 -6.53 12.22
CA ASP A 28 -8.66 -7.39 12.21
C ASP A 28 -7.95 -7.55 10.84
N ARG A 29 -8.08 -6.53 9.98
CA ARG A 29 -7.35 -6.47 8.71
C ARG A 29 -6.90 -5.06 8.36
N VAL A 30 -5.93 -4.97 7.45
CA VAL A 30 -5.53 -3.71 6.82
C VAL A 30 -6.49 -3.39 5.67
N GLU A 31 -7.00 -2.17 5.64
CA GLU A 31 -7.76 -1.63 4.52
C GLU A 31 -6.98 -0.47 3.89
N ILE A 32 -6.64 -0.59 2.61
CA ILE A 32 -6.04 0.49 1.81
C ILE A 32 -7.17 1.33 1.21
N ILE A 33 -7.16 2.62 1.53
CA ILE A 33 -8.28 3.52 1.25
C ILE A 33 -8.10 4.13 -0.13
N ALA A 34 -9.11 3.99 -0.99
CA ALA A 34 -9.14 4.65 -2.29
C ALA A 34 -9.47 6.15 -2.15
N ASN A 35 -8.85 6.99 -2.99
CA ASN A 35 -9.13 8.41 -3.05
C ASN A 35 -10.45 8.71 -3.78
N ASP A 36 -10.76 10.00 -3.93
CA ASP A 36 -11.97 10.50 -4.61
C ASP A 36 -12.08 10.12 -6.10
N GLN A 37 -11.00 9.64 -6.71
CA GLN A 37 -10.98 9.10 -8.07
C GLN A 37 -10.99 7.57 -8.12
N GLY A 38 -11.07 6.89 -6.97
CA GLY A 38 -11.01 5.44 -6.87
C GLY A 38 -9.59 4.85 -6.88
N ASN A 39 -8.55 5.68 -6.87
CA ASN A 39 -7.16 5.22 -6.87
C ASN A 39 -6.69 4.90 -5.44
N ARG A 40 -6.02 3.76 -5.25
CA ARG A 40 -5.45 3.37 -3.94
C ARG A 40 -4.15 4.09 -3.58
N THR A 41 -3.56 4.80 -4.54
CA THR A 41 -2.41 5.67 -4.33
C THR A 41 -2.75 7.03 -4.92
N THR A 42 -2.19 8.09 -4.33
CA THR A 42 -2.41 9.47 -4.77
C THR A 42 -1.06 10.10 -5.12
N PRO A 43 -0.90 10.75 -6.29
CA PRO A 43 0.35 11.42 -6.63
C PRO A 43 0.80 12.42 -5.56
N SER A 44 2.09 12.44 -5.22
CA SER A 44 2.69 13.40 -4.29
C SER A 44 2.94 14.75 -4.99
N TYR A 45 1.87 15.32 -5.56
CA TYR A 45 1.87 16.54 -6.35
C TYR A 45 1.03 17.63 -5.68
N VAL A 46 1.52 18.86 -5.71
CA VAL A 46 0.80 20.06 -5.26
C VAL A 46 0.93 21.13 -6.33
N ALA A 47 -0.20 21.60 -6.87
CA ALA A 47 -0.22 22.68 -7.85
C ALA A 47 -0.92 23.92 -7.29
N PHE A 48 -0.34 25.08 -7.60
CA PHE A 48 -0.86 26.39 -7.20
C PHE A 48 -1.39 27.11 -8.44
N THR A 49 -2.61 27.63 -8.33
CA THR A 49 -3.27 28.39 -9.40
C THR A 49 -3.69 29.77 -8.90
N ASP A 50 -4.32 30.58 -9.76
CA ASP A 50 -4.84 31.88 -9.37
C ASP A 50 -6.05 31.80 -8.43
N SER A 51 -6.74 30.67 -8.38
CA SER A 51 -7.96 30.47 -7.59
C SER A 51 -7.75 29.55 -6.39
N GLU A 52 -7.00 28.46 -6.58
CA GLU A 52 -7.00 27.33 -5.65
C GLU A 52 -5.69 26.57 -5.63
N ARG A 53 -5.58 25.66 -4.66
CA ARG A 53 -4.49 24.71 -4.55
C ARG A 53 -5.03 23.33 -4.87
N LEU A 54 -4.43 22.68 -5.85
CA LEU A 54 -4.74 21.32 -6.25
C LEU A 54 -3.73 20.36 -5.63
N ILE A 55 -4.17 19.18 -5.21
CA ILE A 55 -3.31 18.15 -4.60
C ILE A 55 -3.67 16.80 -5.22
N GLY A 56 -2.67 15.93 -5.44
CA GLY A 56 -2.91 14.59 -5.97
C GLY A 56 -3.12 14.55 -7.48
N ASP A 57 -4.06 13.73 -7.93
CA ASP A 57 -4.36 13.51 -9.34
C ASP A 57 -4.71 14.82 -10.07
N ALA A 58 -5.50 15.70 -9.43
CA ALA A 58 -5.85 17.00 -9.99
C ALA A 58 -4.60 17.87 -10.30
N ALA A 59 -3.61 17.86 -9.40
CA ALA A 59 -2.35 18.57 -9.61
C ALA A 59 -1.51 17.92 -10.72
N LYS A 60 -1.40 16.58 -10.71
CA LYS A 60 -0.64 15.83 -11.74
C LYS A 60 -1.22 16.02 -13.14
N ASN A 61 -2.55 16.06 -13.29
CA ASN A 61 -3.22 16.14 -14.58
C ASN A 61 -2.99 17.47 -15.32
N GLN A 62 -2.85 18.58 -14.59
CA GLN A 62 -2.69 19.91 -15.18
C GLN A 62 -1.23 20.36 -15.35
N VAL A 63 -0.25 19.56 -14.91
CA VAL A 63 1.19 19.90 -14.92
C VAL A 63 1.73 20.34 -16.29
N ALA A 64 1.16 19.83 -17.39
CA ALA A 64 1.58 20.23 -18.74
C ALA A 64 1.17 21.67 -19.10
N MET A 65 0.18 22.23 -18.40
CA MET A 65 -0.32 23.59 -18.59
C MET A 65 0.27 24.57 -17.58
N ASN A 66 0.66 24.11 -16.38
CA ASN A 66 1.21 24.94 -15.30
C ASN A 66 2.48 24.33 -14.67
N PRO A 67 3.55 24.08 -15.44
CA PRO A 67 4.70 23.32 -14.94
C PRO A 67 5.47 24.05 -13.84
N ILE A 68 5.54 25.37 -13.85
CA ILE A 68 6.35 26.18 -12.91
C ILE A 68 5.71 26.25 -11.52
N ASN A 69 4.38 26.12 -11.42
CA ASN A 69 3.66 26.17 -10.14
C ASN A 69 3.12 24.80 -9.71
N THR A 70 3.60 23.71 -10.33
CA THR A 70 3.25 22.33 -9.95
C THR A 70 4.46 21.66 -9.35
N VAL A 71 4.43 21.51 -8.03
CA VAL A 71 5.50 20.93 -7.23
C VAL A 71 5.29 19.42 -7.09
N PHE A 72 6.38 18.68 -7.25
CA PHE A 72 6.51 17.23 -7.04
C PHE A 72 7.91 16.96 -6.46
N ASP A 73 8.25 15.74 -6.03
CA ASP A 73 9.56 15.41 -5.44
C ASP A 73 9.97 16.20 -4.18
N ALA A 74 9.02 16.80 -3.46
CA ALA A 74 9.33 17.53 -2.23
C ALA A 74 10.09 16.66 -1.20
N LYS A 75 9.87 15.34 -1.22
CA LYS A 75 10.59 14.37 -0.38
C LYS A 75 12.10 14.32 -0.65
N ARG A 76 12.58 14.71 -1.84
CA ARG A 76 14.02 14.84 -2.14
C ARG A 76 14.66 16.03 -1.43
N LEU A 77 13.88 17.07 -1.11
CA LEU A 77 14.33 18.30 -0.45
C LEU A 77 14.17 18.27 1.08
N ILE A 78 13.26 17.46 1.60
CA ILE A 78 12.89 17.46 3.03
C ILE A 78 14.12 17.20 3.92
N GLY A 79 14.31 18.06 4.92
CA GLY A 79 15.42 17.98 5.89
C GLY A 79 16.83 18.19 5.33
N ARG A 80 16.98 18.58 4.05
CA ARG A 80 18.27 18.90 3.40
C ARG A 80 18.58 20.38 3.43
N ARG A 81 19.83 20.73 3.08
CA ARG A 81 20.27 22.10 2.85
C ARG A 81 20.30 22.43 1.37
N PHE A 82 20.05 23.69 1.04
CA PHE A 82 20.06 24.18 -0.33
C PHE A 82 21.43 23.94 -0.96
N ALA A 83 22.53 24.15 -0.23
CA ALA A 83 23.87 23.93 -0.75
C ALA A 83 24.26 22.44 -0.96
N ASP A 84 23.45 21.48 -0.51
CA ASP A 84 23.78 20.06 -0.65
C ASP A 84 23.90 19.67 -2.14
N ALA A 85 24.96 18.94 -2.50
CA ALA A 85 25.24 18.56 -3.89
C ALA A 85 24.09 17.79 -4.59
N PRO A 86 23.36 16.87 -3.91
CA PRO A 86 22.17 16.26 -4.49
C PRO A 86 21.07 17.28 -4.79
N VAL A 87 20.81 18.24 -3.88
CA VAL A 87 19.81 19.29 -4.08
C VAL A 87 20.17 20.16 -5.29
N GLN A 88 21.44 20.55 -5.41
CA GLN A 88 21.92 21.33 -6.57
C GLN A 88 21.83 20.56 -7.89
N SER A 89 21.88 19.23 -7.85
CA SER A 89 21.67 18.39 -9.04
C SER A 89 20.19 18.31 -9.41
N ASP A 90 19.32 18.11 -8.42
CA ASP A 90 17.88 17.97 -8.60
C ASP A 90 17.21 19.27 -9.10
N ILE A 91 17.62 20.44 -8.59
CA ILE A 91 17.06 21.75 -8.99
C ILE A 91 17.21 22.02 -10.50
N LYS A 92 18.21 21.43 -11.15
CA LYS A 92 18.42 21.57 -12.61
C LYS A 92 17.39 20.80 -13.43
N MET A 93 16.73 19.81 -12.83
CA MET A 93 15.76 18.94 -13.48
C MET A 93 14.32 19.39 -13.30
N TRP A 94 14.04 20.21 -12.28
CA TRP A 94 12.69 20.66 -11.98
C TRP A 94 12.28 21.92 -12.77
N PRO A 95 11.00 22.02 -13.15
CA PRO A 95 10.48 23.20 -13.83
C PRO A 95 10.18 24.38 -12.89
N TYR A 96 10.05 24.12 -11.59
CA TYR A 96 9.77 25.11 -10.57
C TYR A 96 11.06 25.60 -9.91
N LYS A 97 11.02 26.81 -9.35
CA LYS A 97 12.21 27.47 -8.79
C LYS A 97 12.41 27.06 -7.34
N VAL A 98 13.66 26.80 -6.95
CA VAL A 98 14.07 26.61 -5.56
C VAL A 98 15.17 27.62 -5.23
N ILE A 99 15.09 28.26 -4.06
CA ILE A 99 16.04 29.28 -3.59
C ILE A 99 16.56 28.95 -2.18
N PRO A 100 17.71 29.48 -1.76
CA PRO A 100 18.15 29.37 -0.38
C PRO A 100 17.26 30.25 0.53
N GLY A 101 16.80 29.68 1.63
CA GLY A 101 16.06 30.36 2.68
C GLY A 101 16.87 30.48 3.98
N PRO A 102 16.21 30.82 5.10
CA PRO A 102 16.84 30.90 6.40
C PRO A 102 17.57 29.60 6.77
N ALA A 103 18.76 29.73 7.36
CA ALA A 103 19.64 28.60 7.72
C ALA A 103 19.99 27.67 6.54
N ASP A 104 20.05 28.20 5.32
CA ASP A 104 20.32 27.46 4.09
C ASP A 104 19.26 26.39 3.77
N LYS A 105 18.02 26.56 4.26
CA LYS A 105 16.91 25.67 3.95
C LYS A 105 16.43 25.89 2.51
N PRO A 106 16.22 24.86 1.68
CA PRO A 106 15.68 25.04 0.34
C PRO A 106 14.20 25.49 0.41
N MET A 107 13.88 26.56 -0.31
CA MET A 107 12.54 27.13 -0.39
C MET A 107 12.03 27.08 -1.83
N ILE A 108 10.87 26.46 -2.04
CA ILE A 108 10.20 26.31 -3.32
C ILE A 108 9.39 27.58 -3.59
N VAL A 109 9.60 28.21 -4.74
CA VAL A 109 8.94 29.45 -5.15
C VAL A 109 7.88 29.14 -6.19
N VAL A 110 6.65 29.55 -5.91
CA VAL A 110 5.48 29.41 -6.79
C VAL A 110 4.68 30.69 -6.83
N GLN A 111 3.95 30.90 -7.91
CA GLN A 111 2.91 31.93 -7.98
C GLN A 111 1.57 31.34 -7.55
N TYR A 112 0.95 31.94 -6.53
CA TYR A 112 -0.34 31.52 -6.01
C TYR A 112 -1.22 32.74 -5.80
N LYS A 113 -2.41 32.76 -6.42
CA LYS A 113 -3.34 33.91 -6.38
C LYS A 113 -2.68 35.23 -6.79
N GLY A 114 -1.87 35.19 -7.86
CA GLY A 114 -1.15 36.36 -8.38
C GLY A 114 0.06 36.82 -7.55
N GLU A 115 0.37 36.18 -6.42
CA GLU A 115 1.50 36.54 -5.56
C GLU A 115 2.59 35.46 -5.53
N ASP A 116 3.84 35.88 -5.48
CA ASP A 116 4.95 34.96 -5.21
C ASP A 116 4.87 34.45 -3.76
N LYS A 117 4.85 33.13 -3.60
CA LYS A 117 4.89 32.44 -2.32
C LYS A 117 6.11 31.53 -2.25
N GLN A 118 6.64 31.40 -1.04
CA GLN A 118 7.75 30.51 -0.73
C GLN A 118 7.27 29.44 0.23
N PHE A 119 7.51 28.18 -0.10
CA PHE A 119 7.17 27.05 0.74
C PHE A 119 8.40 26.20 1.01
N SER A 120 8.54 25.75 2.24
CA SER A 120 9.47 24.69 2.59
C SER A 120 8.96 23.32 2.11
N ALA A 121 9.86 22.34 2.03
CA ALA A 121 9.50 20.98 1.65
C ALA A 121 8.47 20.36 2.61
N GLU A 122 8.57 20.68 3.91
CA GLU A 122 7.67 20.24 4.97
C GLU A 122 6.26 20.79 4.76
N GLU A 123 6.12 22.04 4.34
CA GLU A 123 4.81 22.63 4.02
C GLU A 123 4.20 22.01 2.76
N ILE A 124 5.00 21.67 1.75
CA ILE A 124 4.48 20.95 0.57
C ILE A 124 4.06 19.53 0.96
N SER A 125 4.90 18.81 1.71
CA SER A 125 4.58 17.47 2.21
C SER A 125 3.36 17.48 3.15
N SER A 126 3.17 18.53 3.96
CA SER A 126 2.00 18.65 4.83
C SER A 126 0.71 18.78 4.01
N MET A 127 0.75 19.41 2.84
CA MET A 127 -0.41 19.48 1.95
C MET A 127 -0.78 18.09 1.42
N VAL A 128 0.21 17.26 1.07
CA VAL A 128 -0.02 15.85 0.71
C VAL A 128 -0.60 15.07 1.89
N LEU A 129 -0.06 15.24 3.09
CA LEU A 129 -0.56 14.60 4.31
C LEU A 129 -1.99 15.04 4.67
N ILE A 130 -2.35 16.31 4.44
CA ILE A 130 -3.73 16.81 4.57
C ILE A 130 -4.65 16.04 3.62
N LYS A 131 -4.27 15.87 2.34
CA LYS A 131 -5.07 15.08 1.39
C LYS A 131 -5.20 13.62 1.83
N MET A 132 -4.14 13.01 2.39
CA MET A 132 -4.20 11.63 2.90
C MET A 132 -5.16 11.53 4.10
N ARG A 133 -5.13 12.50 5.01
CA ARG A 133 -6.09 12.60 6.12
C ARG A 133 -7.51 12.74 5.59
N GLU A 134 -7.76 13.67 4.66
CA GLU A 134 -9.09 13.91 4.10
C GLU A 134 -9.67 12.67 3.40
N ILE A 135 -8.85 11.89 2.69
CA ILE A 135 -9.23 10.61 2.10
C ILE A 135 -9.70 9.63 3.19
N ALA A 136 -8.92 9.50 4.27
CA ALA A 136 -9.29 8.63 5.38
C ALA A 136 -10.54 9.12 6.13
N GLU A 137 -10.69 10.43 6.34
CA GLU A 137 -11.86 11.04 6.97
C GLU A 137 -13.14 10.81 6.15
N ALA A 138 -13.05 10.95 4.82
CA ALA A 138 -14.16 10.67 3.92
C ALA A 138 -14.59 9.20 3.95
N TYR A 139 -13.63 8.27 4.05
CA TYR A 139 -13.90 6.84 4.15
C TYR A 139 -14.52 6.45 5.51
N LEU A 140 -13.98 7.00 6.60
CA LEU A 140 -14.32 6.60 7.97
C LEU A 140 -15.49 7.38 8.57
N GLY A 141 -15.85 8.53 7.99
CA GLY A 141 -16.92 9.40 8.50
C GLY A 141 -16.60 10.07 9.85
N VAL A 142 -15.33 10.07 10.25
CA VAL A 142 -14.85 10.66 11.52
C VAL A 142 -13.59 11.47 11.28
N THR A 143 -13.34 12.47 12.13
CA THR A 143 -12.09 13.24 12.11
C THR A 143 -10.91 12.36 12.50
N ILE A 144 -9.80 12.47 11.76
CA ILE A 144 -8.58 11.70 12.01
C ILE A 144 -7.50 12.61 12.56
N LYS A 145 -7.01 12.26 13.75
CA LYS A 145 -5.91 13.00 14.41
C LYS A 145 -4.63 12.22 14.47
N ASN A 146 -4.69 10.90 14.61
CA ASN A 146 -3.55 10.08 14.94
C ASN A 146 -3.00 9.39 13.68
N ALA A 147 -1.70 9.52 13.43
CA ALA A 147 -1.06 8.91 12.27
C ALA A 147 0.30 8.29 12.60
N VAL A 148 0.63 7.23 11.88
CA VAL A 148 2.01 6.72 11.72
C VAL A 148 2.44 7.05 10.30
N VAL A 149 3.63 7.64 10.15
CA VAL A 149 4.15 8.07 8.84
C VAL A 149 5.45 7.33 8.53
N THR A 150 5.58 6.82 7.31
CA THR A 150 6.79 6.11 6.85
C THR A 150 7.88 7.08 6.40
N VAL A 151 9.15 6.65 6.51
CA VAL A 151 10.32 7.30 5.91
C VAL A 151 11.32 6.25 5.43
N PRO A 152 12.21 6.56 4.48
CA PRO A 152 13.28 5.65 4.09
C PRO A 152 14.20 5.31 5.26
N ALA A 153 14.75 4.10 5.31
CA ALA A 153 15.59 3.67 6.43
C ALA A 153 16.85 4.53 6.61
N TYR A 154 17.43 5.03 5.51
CA TYR A 154 18.62 5.89 5.51
C TYR A 154 18.35 7.35 5.92
N PHE A 155 17.09 7.75 6.14
CA PHE A 155 16.79 9.11 6.58
C PHE A 155 17.49 9.43 7.91
N ASN A 156 18.23 10.53 7.92
CA ASN A 156 18.87 11.04 9.12
C ASN A 156 17.87 11.76 10.04
N ASP A 157 18.33 12.18 11.23
CA ASP A 157 17.49 12.83 12.24
C ASP A 157 16.81 14.11 11.74
N SER A 158 17.50 14.91 10.92
CA SER A 158 16.96 16.14 10.33
C SER A 158 15.77 15.83 9.41
N GLN A 159 15.92 14.82 8.54
CA GLN A 159 14.86 14.43 7.61
C GLN A 159 13.68 13.77 8.34
N ARG A 160 13.92 12.95 9.36
CA ARG A 160 12.87 12.36 10.20
C ARG A 160 12.08 13.43 10.94
N GLN A 161 12.78 14.41 11.52
CA GLN A 161 12.14 15.51 12.22
C GLN A 161 11.32 16.39 11.25
N ALA A 162 11.87 16.71 10.07
CA ALA A 162 11.17 17.48 9.05
C ALA A 162 9.89 16.77 8.54
N THR A 163 9.91 15.45 8.35
CA THR A 163 8.70 14.67 8.03
C THR A 163 7.68 14.68 9.16
N LYS A 164 8.14 14.59 10.42
CA LYS A 164 7.27 14.71 11.59
C LYS A 164 6.63 16.09 11.67
N ASP A 165 7.39 17.14 11.42
CA ASP A 165 6.91 18.54 11.41
C ASP A 165 5.87 18.73 10.30
N ALA A 166 6.06 18.14 9.11
CA ALA A 166 5.04 18.13 8.05
C ALA A 166 3.72 17.51 8.53
N GLY A 167 3.77 16.42 9.32
CA GLY A 167 2.58 15.84 9.94
C GLY A 167 1.91 16.77 10.95
N VAL A 168 2.69 17.46 11.78
CA VAL A 168 2.18 18.46 12.74
C VAL A 168 1.50 19.63 12.00
N ILE A 169 2.11 20.15 10.94
CA ILE A 169 1.53 21.21 10.09
C ILE A 169 0.22 20.73 9.45
N ALA A 170 0.13 19.45 9.10
CA ALA A 170 -1.08 18.84 8.57
C ALA A 170 -2.18 18.64 9.64
N GLY A 171 -1.92 18.96 10.91
CA GLY A 171 -2.86 18.76 12.02
C GLY A 171 -2.93 17.31 12.51
N LEU A 172 -1.91 16.50 12.22
CA LEU A 172 -1.79 15.12 12.69
C LEU A 172 -0.88 15.03 13.93
N ASN A 173 -1.32 14.25 14.92
CA ASN A 173 -0.46 13.69 15.93
C ASN A 173 0.32 12.51 15.34
N VAL A 174 1.58 12.75 14.97
CA VAL A 174 2.49 11.72 14.45
C VAL A 174 2.96 10.84 15.61
N MET A 175 2.26 9.74 15.83
CA MET A 175 2.50 8.79 16.93
C MET A 175 3.87 8.14 16.81
N ARG A 176 4.28 7.83 15.57
CA ARG A 176 5.57 7.21 15.27
C ARG A 176 5.97 7.52 13.83
N ILE A 177 7.27 7.72 13.63
CA ILE A 177 7.91 7.61 12.32
C ILE A 177 8.47 6.19 12.23
N ILE A 178 8.07 5.44 11.20
CA ILE A 178 8.57 4.08 10.97
C ILE A 178 9.37 4.03 9.67
N ASN A 179 10.34 3.13 9.60
CA ASN A 179 11.07 2.92 8.36
C ASN A 179 10.17 2.19 7.36
N GLU A 180 10.17 2.61 6.11
CA GLU A 180 9.51 1.93 4.98
C GLU A 180 9.80 0.43 4.95
N PRO A 181 11.06 -0.05 5.01
CA PRO A 181 11.33 -1.48 5.05
C PRO A 181 10.76 -2.15 6.31
N THR A 182 10.78 -1.48 7.48
CA THR A 182 10.14 -2.06 8.67
C THR A 182 8.62 -2.15 8.51
N ALA A 183 7.99 -1.17 7.86
CA ALA A 183 6.56 -1.19 7.55
C ALA A 183 6.22 -2.34 6.59
N ALA A 184 7.03 -2.55 5.55
CA ALA A 184 6.89 -3.65 4.62
C ALA A 184 7.11 -5.01 5.30
N ALA A 185 8.11 -5.13 6.19
CA ALA A 185 8.31 -6.34 7.00
C ALA A 185 7.12 -6.64 7.92
N ILE A 186 6.54 -5.59 8.54
CA ILE A 186 5.34 -5.72 9.36
C ILE A 186 4.18 -6.20 8.49
N ALA A 187 3.94 -5.59 7.32
CA ALA A 187 2.90 -6.02 6.39
C ALA A 187 3.08 -7.48 5.98
N TYR A 188 4.30 -7.90 5.65
CA TYR A 188 4.62 -9.30 5.32
C TYR A 188 4.48 -10.26 6.51
N GLY A 189 4.83 -9.80 7.70
CA GLY A 189 4.87 -10.62 8.92
C GLY A 189 3.54 -10.68 9.67
N LEU A 190 2.62 -9.74 9.45
CA LEU A 190 1.31 -9.69 10.14
C LEU A 190 0.48 -10.94 9.90
N ASP A 191 0.49 -11.47 8.68
CA ASP A 191 -0.25 -12.70 8.32
C ASP A 191 0.51 -13.97 8.74
N LYS A 192 1.84 -13.88 8.94
CA LYS A 192 2.72 -15.02 9.24
C LYS A 192 3.04 -15.22 10.73
N LYS A 193 2.43 -14.40 11.60
CA LYS A 193 2.72 -14.33 13.05
C LYS A 193 2.41 -15.61 13.83
N ALA A 194 1.63 -16.54 13.27
CA ALA A 194 1.18 -17.71 14.02
C ALA A 194 2.11 -18.95 13.90
N THR A 195 3.14 -18.94 13.02
CA THR A 195 3.85 -20.21 12.70
C THR A 195 5.37 -20.16 12.58
N SER A 196 6.00 -18.99 12.53
CA SER A 196 7.45 -18.92 12.37
C SER A 196 8.18 -19.21 13.69
N VAL A 197 8.60 -20.46 13.89
CA VAL A 197 9.55 -20.85 14.93
C VAL A 197 10.97 -20.51 14.46
N GLY A 198 11.67 -19.66 15.20
CA GLY A 198 13.08 -19.32 14.97
C GLY A 198 13.33 -18.00 14.23
N GLU A 199 14.60 -17.58 14.26
CA GLU A 199 15.10 -16.37 13.61
C GLU A 199 14.96 -16.45 12.07
N LYS A 200 14.31 -15.45 11.46
CA LYS A 200 14.21 -15.34 10.00
C LYS A 200 14.92 -14.09 9.50
N ASN A 201 15.77 -14.25 8.49
CA ASN A 201 16.36 -13.14 7.77
C ASN A 201 15.50 -12.82 6.54
N VAL A 202 15.11 -11.55 6.40
CA VAL A 202 14.27 -11.03 5.34
C VAL A 202 15.01 -9.92 4.62
N LEU A 203 15.13 -10.03 3.30
CA LEU A 203 15.63 -8.95 2.45
C LEU A 203 14.46 -8.22 1.82
N ILE A 204 14.42 -6.91 2.01
CA ILE A 204 13.45 -6.02 1.40
C ILE A 204 14.14 -5.29 0.26
N PHE A 205 13.57 -5.44 -0.92
CA PHE A 205 13.98 -4.77 -2.14
C PHE A 205 12.87 -3.79 -2.52
N ASP A 206 13.12 -2.51 -2.32
CA ASP A 206 12.16 -1.44 -2.56
C ASP A 206 12.68 -0.53 -3.69
N LEU A 207 12.08 -0.63 -4.86
CA LEU A 207 12.41 0.18 -6.03
C LEU A 207 11.22 1.08 -6.37
N GLY A 208 11.23 2.28 -5.79
CA GLY A 208 10.17 3.25 -5.93
C GLY A 208 10.30 4.14 -7.18
N GLY A 209 9.51 5.22 -7.20
CA GLY A 209 9.53 6.19 -8.30
C GLY A 209 10.82 7.00 -8.38
N GLY A 210 11.50 7.24 -7.26
CA GLY A 210 12.72 8.06 -7.22
C GLY A 210 13.84 7.54 -6.31
N THR A 211 13.59 6.49 -5.55
CA THR A 211 14.56 5.93 -4.61
C THR A 211 14.60 4.42 -4.76
N PHE A 212 15.80 3.86 -4.57
CA PHE A 212 16.04 2.44 -4.51
C PHE A 212 16.66 2.09 -3.16
N ASP A 213 16.02 1.17 -2.45
CA ASP A 213 16.37 0.79 -1.09
C ASP A 213 16.44 -0.72 -0.95
N VAL A 214 17.52 -1.19 -0.34
CA VAL A 214 17.68 -2.59 0.05
C VAL A 214 17.92 -2.64 1.56
N SER A 215 17.08 -3.36 2.28
CA SER A 215 17.25 -3.56 3.72
C SER A 215 17.24 -5.04 4.07
N LEU A 216 18.21 -5.48 4.86
CA LEU A 216 18.23 -6.80 5.47
C LEU A 216 17.71 -6.66 6.90
N LEU A 217 16.66 -7.40 7.23
CA LEU A 217 16.04 -7.42 8.54
C LEU A 217 16.09 -8.84 9.11
N THR A 218 16.20 -8.91 10.43
CA THR A 218 15.97 -10.12 11.19
C THR A 218 14.63 -10.00 11.90
N ILE A 219 13.81 -11.06 11.81
CA ILE A 219 12.52 -11.18 12.48
C ILE A 219 12.60 -12.35 13.45
N GLU A 220 12.41 -12.07 14.73
CA GLU A 220 12.40 -13.07 15.81
C GLU A 220 11.33 -12.67 16.84
N GLU A 221 10.38 -13.57 17.12
CA GLU A 221 9.30 -13.35 18.12
C GLU A 221 8.56 -12.00 17.99
N GLY A 222 8.38 -11.51 16.76
CA GLY A 222 7.71 -10.22 16.48
C GLY A 222 8.59 -8.99 16.70
N ILE A 223 9.87 -9.16 17.01
CA ILE A 223 10.89 -8.12 17.00
C ILE A 223 11.46 -8.02 15.59
N PHE A 224 11.51 -6.81 15.06
CA PHE A 224 12.05 -6.49 13.73
C PHE A 224 13.33 -5.69 13.91
N GLU A 225 14.47 -6.27 13.59
CA GLU A 225 15.78 -5.61 13.69
C GLU A 225 16.36 -5.38 12.29
N VAL A 226 16.71 -4.13 11.98
CA VAL A 226 17.41 -3.80 10.72
C VAL A 226 18.89 -4.12 10.88
N LYS A 227 19.41 -5.08 10.11
CA LYS A 227 20.82 -5.49 10.14
C LYS A 227 21.68 -4.69 9.18
N ALA A 228 21.15 -4.36 8.01
CA ALA A 228 21.85 -3.56 7.01
C ALA A 228 20.86 -2.79 6.13
N THR A 229 21.26 -1.62 5.67
CA THR A 229 20.56 -0.84 4.65
C THR A 229 21.57 -0.32 3.64
N ALA A 230 21.26 -0.46 2.36
CA ALA A 230 21.99 0.11 1.24
C ALA A 230 20.98 0.59 0.18
N GLY A 231 21.42 1.33 -0.83
CA GLY A 231 20.51 1.84 -1.84
C GLY A 231 21.09 3.00 -2.64
N ASP A 232 20.25 3.59 -3.46
CA ASP A 232 20.52 4.82 -4.21
C ASP A 232 19.32 5.77 -4.07
N THR A 233 19.57 6.94 -3.48
CA THR A 233 18.53 7.94 -3.21
C THR A 233 18.08 8.67 -4.47
N HIS A 234 18.72 8.40 -5.61
CA HIS A 234 18.51 9.05 -6.91
C HIS A 234 18.38 8.04 -8.05
N LEU A 235 17.84 6.86 -7.75
CA LEU A 235 17.50 5.83 -8.73
C LEU A 235 16.05 5.40 -8.54
N GLY A 236 15.23 5.50 -9.59
CA GLY A 236 13.88 4.96 -9.56
C GLY A 236 13.16 4.95 -10.90
N GLY A 237 11.85 4.72 -10.85
CA GLY A 237 10.96 4.70 -12.01
C GLY A 237 11.08 5.91 -12.94
N GLU A 238 11.36 7.10 -12.40
CA GLU A 238 11.52 8.34 -13.15
C GLU A 238 12.77 8.36 -14.02
N ASP A 239 13.85 7.68 -13.61
CA ASP A 239 15.07 7.54 -14.40
C ASP A 239 14.84 6.64 -15.60
N PHE A 240 14.00 5.61 -15.44
CA PHE A 240 13.59 4.76 -16.55
C PHE A 240 12.77 5.57 -17.57
N ASP A 241 11.84 6.40 -17.07
CA ASP A 241 11.07 7.33 -17.91
C ASP A 241 11.99 8.33 -18.62
N ASN A 242 13.02 8.85 -17.94
CA ASN A 242 14.03 9.74 -18.52
C ASN A 242 14.77 9.07 -19.70
N ARG A 243 15.17 7.80 -19.56
CA ARG A 243 15.82 7.06 -20.65
C ARG A 243 14.90 6.91 -21.86
N MET A 244 13.62 6.58 -21.64
CA MET A 244 12.63 6.49 -22.71
C MET A 244 12.38 7.84 -23.39
N VAL A 245 12.20 8.91 -22.61
CA VAL A 245 12.03 10.26 -23.14
C VAL A 245 13.22 10.66 -24.01
N ASN A 246 14.44 10.46 -23.52
CA ASN A 246 15.65 10.78 -24.28
C ASN A 246 15.72 9.99 -25.58
N HIS A 247 15.41 8.69 -25.55
CA HIS A 247 15.33 7.86 -26.74
C HIS A 247 14.36 8.43 -27.77
N PHE A 248 13.11 8.72 -27.37
CA PHE A 248 12.07 9.21 -28.28
C PHE A 248 12.31 10.65 -28.75
N VAL A 249 12.96 11.50 -27.96
CA VAL A 249 13.41 12.83 -28.42
C VAL A 249 14.40 12.66 -29.59
N GLN A 250 15.39 11.78 -29.44
CA GLN A 250 16.37 11.52 -30.51
C GLN A 250 15.72 10.86 -31.74
N GLU A 251 14.81 9.93 -31.52
CA GLU A 251 14.09 9.28 -32.61
C GLU A 251 13.20 10.27 -33.38
N PHE A 252 12.49 11.15 -32.67
CA PHE A 252 11.66 12.20 -33.28
C PHE A 252 12.53 13.17 -34.10
N LYS A 253 13.69 13.58 -33.55
CA LYS A 253 14.67 14.40 -34.28
C LYS A 253 15.20 13.69 -35.53
N ARG A 254 15.48 12.39 -35.45
CA ARG A 254 15.94 11.59 -36.59
C ARG A 254 14.88 11.48 -37.70
N LYS A 255 13.63 11.17 -37.33
CA LYS A 255 12.50 10.94 -38.26
C LYS A 255 11.92 12.24 -38.84
N HIS A 256 11.72 13.26 -38.01
CA HIS A 256 11.01 14.49 -38.39
C HIS A 256 11.92 15.72 -38.54
N LYS A 257 13.24 15.57 -38.29
CA LYS A 257 14.24 16.64 -38.40
C LYS A 257 13.92 17.87 -37.53
N LYS A 258 13.21 17.67 -36.41
CA LYS A 258 12.84 18.71 -35.45
C LYS A 258 13.23 18.30 -34.04
N ASP A 259 13.80 19.23 -33.30
CA ASP A 259 14.17 19.03 -31.89
C ASP A 259 13.06 19.56 -30.98
N ILE A 260 12.52 18.69 -30.14
CA ILE A 260 11.42 19.01 -29.20
C ILE A 260 11.92 19.35 -27.80
N SER A 261 13.23 19.24 -27.54
CA SER A 261 13.82 19.46 -26.20
C SER A 261 13.63 20.88 -25.67
N GLY A 262 13.52 21.87 -26.54
CA GLY A 262 13.27 23.27 -26.15
C GLY A 262 11.82 23.58 -25.74
N ASN A 263 10.88 22.63 -25.83
CA ASN A 263 9.48 22.86 -25.48
C ASN A 263 9.06 22.03 -24.25
N PRO A 264 8.96 22.66 -23.06
CA PRO A 264 8.60 21.97 -21.82
C PRO A 264 7.25 21.22 -21.88
N ARG A 265 6.26 21.80 -22.56
CA ARG A 265 4.93 21.17 -22.73
C ARG A 265 5.03 19.91 -23.58
N SER A 266 5.78 19.93 -24.67
CA SER A 266 6.03 18.75 -25.50
C SER A 266 6.78 17.66 -24.73
N LEU A 267 7.83 18.03 -23.98
CA LEU A 267 8.57 17.08 -23.14
C LEU A 267 7.69 16.45 -22.06
N ARG A 268 6.83 17.23 -21.40
CA ARG A 268 5.92 16.68 -20.38
C ARG A 268 4.88 15.73 -20.97
N ARG A 269 4.33 16.05 -22.14
CA ARG A 269 3.42 15.14 -22.87
C ARG A 269 4.13 13.85 -23.26
N LEU A 270 5.36 13.93 -23.76
CA LEU A 270 6.16 12.76 -24.10
C LEU A 270 6.45 11.90 -22.86
N ARG A 271 6.88 12.52 -21.75
CA ARG A 271 7.12 11.81 -20.49
C ARG A 271 5.88 11.05 -20.00
N THR A 272 4.72 11.70 -20.03
CA THR A 272 3.45 11.05 -19.64
C THR A 272 3.14 9.84 -20.51
N SER A 273 3.41 9.94 -21.82
CA SER A 273 3.27 8.80 -22.74
C SER A 273 4.29 7.70 -22.47
N CYS A 274 5.54 8.03 -22.11
CA CYS A 274 6.57 7.07 -21.75
C CYS A 274 6.23 6.32 -20.46
N GLU A 275 5.81 7.03 -19.41
CA GLU A 275 5.35 6.44 -18.14
C GLU A 275 4.23 5.44 -18.40
N ARG A 276 3.21 5.84 -19.20
CA ARG A 276 2.10 4.96 -19.57
C ARG A 276 2.55 3.76 -20.40
N ALA A 277 3.44 3.97 -21.38
CA ALA A 277 3.93 2.90 -22.25
C ALA A 277 4.70 1.84 -21.44
N LYS A 278 5.54 2.27 -20.49
CA LYS A 278 6.24 1.39 -19.55
C LYS A 278 5.23 0.53 -18.76
N MET A 279 4.25 1.18 -18.11
CA MET A 279 3.25 0.48 -17.31
C MET A 279 2.41 -0.52 -18.13
N VAL A 280 1.98 -0.15 -19.33
CA VAL A 280 1.18 -1.01 -20.21
C VAL A 280 2.01 -2.19 -20.71
N GLN A 281 3.26 -1.95 -21.11
CA GLN A 281 4.15 -3.00 -21.59
C GLN A 281 4.47 -4.02 -20.49
N ASP A 282 4.75 -3.56 -19.27
CA ASP A 282 4.99 -4.44 -18.14
C ASP A 282 3.73 -5.27 -17.84
N ALA A 283 2.56 -4.63 -17.75
CA ALA A 283 1.30 -5.34 -17.50
C ALA A 283 0.96 -6.37 -18.59
N GLU A 284 1.22 -6.07 -19.87
CA GLU A 284 0.98 -7.00 -20.97
C GLU A 284 1.97 -8.18 -20.95
N LYS A 285 3.25 -7.90 -20.73
CA LYS A 285 4.31 -8.91 -20.70
C LYS A 285 4.11 -9.90 -19.55
N TYR A 286 3.74 -9.40 -18.37
CA TYR A 286 3.64 -10.21 -17.16
C TYR A 286 2.25 -10.76 -16.88
N LYS A 287 1.23 -10.42 -17.70
CA LYS A 287 -0.16 -10.85 -17.50
C LYS A 287 -0.32 -12.34 -17.18
N SER A 288 0.29 -13.22 -17.98
CA SER A 288 0.16 -14.68 -17.79
C SER A 288 0.85 -15.15 -16.52
N GLU A 289 2.05 -14.62 -16.25
CA GLU A 289 2.83 -14.95 -15.05
C GLU A 289 2.10 -14.44 -13.78
N ASP A 290 1.54 -13.23 -13.84
CA ASP A 290 0.74 -12.63 -12.76
C ASP A 290 -0.55 -13.42 -12.51
N GLU A 291 -1.23 -13.89 -13.55
CA GLU A 291 -2.41 -14.75 -13.43
C GLU A 291 -2.09 -16.10 -12.78
N GLU A 292 -0.96 -16.72 -13.13
CA GLU A 292 -0.48 -17.96 -12.52
C GLU A 292 -0.05 -17.74 -11.06
N HIS A 293 0.74 -16.70 -10.79
CA HIS A 293 1.14 -16.32 -9.45
C HIS A 293 -0.06 -15.98 -8.57
N LYS A 294 -1.07 -15.28 -9.10
CA LYS A 294 -2.30 -14.96 -8.38
C LYS A 294 -3.05 -16.23 -7.99
N LYS A 295 -3.25 -17.18 -8.92
CA LYS A 295 -3.88 -18.47 -8.61
C LYS A 295 -3.12 -19.21 -7.52
N LYS A 296 -1.80 -19.21 -7.59
CA LYS A 296 -0.91 -19.83 -6.59
C LYS A 296 -1.08 -19.20 -5.20
N VAL A 297 -1.12 -17.86 -5.13
CA VAL A 297 -1.36 -17.11 -3.89
C VAL A 297 -2.78 -17.36 -3.37
N ASP A 298 -3.79 -17.36 -4.22
CA ASP A 298 -5.20 -17.57 -3.84
C ASP A 298 -5.42 -19.00 -3.30
N ALA A 299 -4.83 -20.03 -3.95
CA ALA A 299 -4.90 -21.42 -3.49
C ALA A 299 -4.21 -21.59 -2.13
N LYS A 300 -3.01 -21.03 -1.98
CA LYS A 300 -2.28 -21.04 -0.71
C LYS A 300 -3.05 -20.33 0.40
N ASN A 301 -3.53 -19.11 0.15
CA ASN A 301 -4.29 -18.33 1.11
C ASN A 301 -5.60 -19.03 1.49
N SER A 302 -6.23 -19.75 0.55
CA SER A 302 -7.44 -20.53 0.83
C SER A 302 -7.17 -21.66 1.81
N LEU A 303 -6.10 -22.43 1.59
CA LEU A 303 -5.66 -23.48 2.51
C LEU A 303 -5.30 -22.92 3.89
N GLU A 304 -4.51 -21.84 3.91
CA GLU A 304 -4.06 -21.19 5.13
C GLU A 304 -5.25 -20.66 5.95
N ASN A 305 -6.15 -19.91 5.31
CA ASN A 305 -7.35 -19.38 5.96
C ASN A 305 -8.25 -20.50 6.48
N TYR A 306 -8.46 -21.58 5.71
CA TYR A 306 -9.26 -22.70 6.18
C TYR A 306 -8.65 -23.37 7.40
N ALA A 307 -7.34 -23.63 7.40
CA ALA A 307 -6.64 -24.22 8.53
C ALA A 307 -6.78 -23.37 9.80
N TYR A 308 -6.53 -22.05 9.72
CA TYR A 308 -6.68 -21.16 10.88
C TYR A 308 -8.12 -21.00 11.34
N ASN A 309 -9.08 -20.84 10.40
CA ASN A 309 -10.49 -20.74 10.75
C ASN A 309 -11.00 -22.02 11.43
N MET A 310 -10.57 -23.19 10.93
CA MET A 310 -10.91 -24.47 11.54
C MET A 310 -10.31 -24.56 12.95
N ARG A 311 -9.03 -24.18 13.12
CA ARG A 311 -8.36 -24.12 14.44
C ARG A 311 -9.14 -23.29 15.44
N ASN A 312 -9.52 -22.06 15.05
CA ASN A 312 -10.28 -21.15 15.90
C ASN A 312 -11.66 -21.72 16.22
N THR A 313 -12.31 -22.34 15.23
CA THR A 313 -13.64 -22.96 15.40
C THR A 313 -13.62 -24.07 16.45
N ILE A 314 -12.63 -24.95 16.43
CA ILE A 314 -12.53 -26.05 17.41
C ILE A 314 -11.97 -25.63 18.78
N GLN A 315 -11.40 -24.43 18.87
CA GLN A 315 -10.96 -23.82 20.12
C GLN A 315 -12.05 -22.97 20.79
N ASP A 316 -13.08 -22.54 20.05
CA ASP A 316 -14.25 -21.87 20.61
C ASP A 316 -14.97 -22.79 21.60
N GLU A 317 -15.18 -22.33 22.84
CA GLU A 317 -15.75 -23.14 23.92
C GLU A 317 -17.11 -23.75 23.58
N LYS A 318 -17.96 -23.05 22.81
CA LYS A 318 -19.32 -23.53 22.45
C LYS A 318 -19.29 -24.66 21.44
N ILE A 319 -18.27 -24.69 20.60
CA ILE A 319 -18.05 -25.73 19.59
C ILE A 319 -17.26 -26.88 20.21
N ALA A 320 -16.18 -26.56 20.94
CA ALA A 320 -15.32 -27.52 21.61
C ALA A 320 -16.10 -28.43 22.56
N SER A 321 -17.11 -27.91 23.28
CA SER A 321 -17.95 -28.72 24.19
C SER A 321 -18.89 -29.69 23.47
N LYS A 322 -19.10 -29.53 22.16
CA LYS A 322 -19.99 -30.36 21.33
C LYS A 322 -19.24 -31.40 20.50
N LEU A 323 -17.90 -31.37 20.51
CA LEU A 323 -17.06 -32.29 19.78
C LEU A 323 -16.55 -33.39 20.72
N PRO A 324 -16.66 -34.68 20.34
CA PRO A 324 -15.96 -35.75 21.04
C PRO A 324 -14.45 -35.47 21.08
N ALA A 325 -13.79 -35.81 22.20
CA ALA A 325 -12.36 -35.55 22.39
C ALA A 325 -11.48 -36.14 21.27
N ASP A 326 -11.82 -37.34 20.81
CA ASP A 326 -11.10 -38.02 19.72
C ASP A 326 -11.26 -37.31 18.37
N ASP A 327 -12.45 -36.78 18.10
CA ASP A 327 -12.76 -36.07 16.86
C ASP A 327 -12.15 -34.67 16.87
N LYS A 328 -12.17 -33.98 18.01
CA LYS A 328 -11.44 -32.72 18.21
C LYS A 328 -9.95 -32.91 17.95
N LYS A 329 -9.34 -33.94 18.56
CA LYS A 329 -7.92 -34.24 18.39
C LYS A 329 -7.55 -34.53 16.94
N LYS A 330 -8.39 -35.26 16.19
CA LYS A 330 -8.16 -35.50 14.75
C LYS A 330 -8.15 -34.21 13.94
N ILE A 331 -9.06 -33.28 14.23
CA ILE A 331 -9.06 -31.97 13.54
C ILE A 331 -7.82 -31.18 13.93
N GLU A 332 -7.44 -31.14 15.21
CA GLU A 332 -6.21 -30.47 15.67
C GLU A 332 -4.97 -31.02 14.94
N ASP A 333 -4.79 -32.34 14.93
CA ASP A 333 -3.64 -32.99 14.29
C ASP A 333 -3.62 -32.71 12.77
N ALA A 334 -4.78 -32.72 12.10
CA ALA A 334 -4.88 -32.44 10.67
C ALA A 334 -4.56 -30.98 10.33
N VAL A 335 -5.09 -30.05 11.12
CA VAL A 335 -4.85 -28.61 10.96
C VAL A 335 -3.38 -28.29 11.22
N ASP A 336 -2.80 -28.80 12.31
CA ASP A 336 -1.40 -28.55 12.64
C ASP A 336 -0.47 -29.16 11.57
N ALA A 337 -0.80 -30.34 11.02
CA ALA A 337 -0.04 -30.93 9.92
C ALA A 337 -0.13 -30.11 8.62
N ALA A 338 -1.32 -29.58 8.28
CA ALA A 338 -1.50 -28.73 7.11
C ALA A 338 -0.73 -27.40 7.26
N ILE A 339 -0.73 -26.82 8.46
CA ILE A 339 0.03 -25.60 8.77
C ILE A 339 1.53 -25.84 8.66
N GLN A 340 2.06 -26.92 9.25
CA GLN A 340 3.48 -27.28 9.11
C GLN A 340 3.87 -27.53 7.65
N TRP A 341 2.99 -28.17 6.88
CA TRP A 341 3.23 -28.39 5.47
C TRP A 341 3.25 -27.05 4.70
N LEU A 342 2.33 -26.12 4.98
CA LEU A 342 2.33 -24.77 4.39
C LEU A 342 3.62 -23.99 4.70
N ASP A 343 4.15 -24.11 5.91
CA ASP A 343 5.39 -23.46 6.31
C ASP A 343 6.61 -24.02 5.56
N ALA A 344 6.64 -25.35 5.35
CA ALA A 344 7.71 -26.02 4.62
C ALA A 344 7.62 -25.83 3.09
N ASN A 345 6.42 -25.61 2.55
CA ASN A 345 6.14 -25.58 1.11
C ASN A 345 5.65 -24.21 0.65
N GLN A 346 6.29 -23.13 1.12
CA GLN A 346 5.91 -21.75 0.76
C GLN A 346 5.96 -21.45 -0.75
N LEU A 347 6.71 -22.24 -1.52
CA LEU A 347 6.90 -22.13 -2.96
C LEU A 347 6.21 -23.26 -3.76
N GLY A 348 5.43 -24.12 -3.10
CA GLY A 348 4.74 -25.24 -3.75
C GLY A 348 3.75 -24.79 -4.82
N GLU A 349 3.43 -25.63 -5.79
CA GLU A 349 2.58 -25.30 -6.94
C GLU A 349 1.07 -25.23 -6.59
N VAL A 350 0.26 -24.65 -7.48
CA VAL A 350 -1.20 -24.49 -7.29
C VAL A 350 -1.85 -25.82 -6.90
N ASP A 351 -1.58 -26.87 -7.67
CA ASP A 351 -2.15 -28.20 -7.47
C ASP A 351 -1.75 -28.79 -6.12
N GLU A 352 -0.53 -28.52 -5.63
CA GLU A 352 -0.07 -29.00 -4.32
C GLU A 352 -0.87 -28.35 -3.18
N PHE A 353 -1.15 -27.05 -3.29
CA PHE A 353 -2.00 -26.34 -2.31
C PHE A 353 -3.45 -26.82 -2.37
N GLU A 354 -4.01 -26.99 -3.58
CA GLU A 354 -5.38 -27.47 -3.76
C GLU A 354 -5.56 -28.91 -3.25
N ASP A 355 -4.60 -29.79 -3.50
CA ASP A 355 -4.66 -31.17 -3.04
C ASP A 355 -4.54 -31.24 -1.51
N LYS A 356 -3.66 -30.42 -0.91
CA LYS A 356 -3.57 -30.32 0.55
C LYS A 356 -4.84 -29.72 1.18
N MET A 357 -5.49 -28.78 0.50
CA MET A 357 -6.81 -28.26 0.89
C MET A 357 -7.87 -29.36 0.89
N LYS A 358 -7.98 -30.13 -0.20
CA LYS A 358 -8.93 -31.26 -0.29
C LYS A 358 -8.68 -32.31 0.78
N GLU A 359 -7.41 -32.60 1.09
CA GLU A 359 -7.04 -33.51 2.18
C GLU A 359 -7.56 -33.00 3.53
N LEU A 360 -7.29 -31.72 3.85
CA LEU A 360 -7.71 -31.11 5.10
C LEU A 360 -9.25 -31.02 5.22
N GLU A 361 -9.92 -30.59 4.16
CA GLU A 361 -11.39 -30.57 4.07
C GLU A 361 -11.99 -31.96 4.22
N GLY A 362 -11.40 -32.98 3.59
CA GLY A 362 -11.85 -34.37 3.67
C GLY A 362 -11.77 -34.94 5.09
N LEU A 363 -10.84 -34.45 5.91
CA LEU A 363 -10.72 -34.81 7.32
C LEU A 363 -11.67 -34.01 8.21
N CYS A 364 -11.79 -32.71 7.99
CA CYS A 364 -12.54 -31.82 8.89
C CYS A 364 -14.05 -31.82 8.61
N ASN A 365 -14.47 -31.74 7.34
CA ASN A 365 -15.88 -31.57 6.97
C ASN A 365 -16.79 -32.70 7.48
N PRO A 366 -16.41 -33.99 7.40
CA PRO A 366 -17.26 -35.07 7.91
C PRO A 366 -17.47 -35.00 9.44
N ILE A 367 -16.48 -34.52 10.19
CA ILE A 367 -16.55 -34.40 11.65
C ILE A 367 -17.46 -33.23 12.02
N ILE A 368 -17.27 -32.07 11.39
CA ILE A 368 -18.10 -30.88 11.62
C ILE A 368 -19.56 -31.14 11.19
N ALA A 369 -19.79 -31.81 10.06
CA ALA A 369 -21.13 -32.17 9.62
C ALA A 369 -21.86 -33.09 10.63
N LYS A 370 -21.16 -34.09 11.19
CA LYS A 370 -21.71 -34.95 12.24
C LYS A 370 -22.07 -34.17 13.51
N MET A 371 -21.28 -33.16 13.89
CA MET A 371 -21.59 -32.31 15.02
C MET A 371 -22.91 -31.55 14.81
N TYR A 372 -23.14 -30.97 13.63
CA TYR A 372 -24.39 -30.28 13.32
C TYR A 372 -25.59 -31.21 13.20
N GLN A 373 -25.40 -32.41 12.66
CA GLN A 373 -26.46 -33.43 12.58
C GLN A 373 -26.80 -34.03 13.95
N GLY A 374 -25.81 -34.17 14.85
CA GLY A 374 -26.01 -34.63 16.22
C GLY A 374 -26.64 -33.58 17.14
N ALA A 375 -26.48 -32.29 16.83
CA ALA A 375 -27.11 -31.18 17.56
C ALA A 375 -28.57 -30.92 17.15
N GLY A 376 -29.07 -31.56 16.09
CA GLY A 376 -30.42 -31.37 15.55
C GLY A 376 -31.52 -32.26 16.14
N ALA A 377 -31.24 -33.02 17.20
CA ALA A 377 -32.18 -33.99 17.79
C ALA A 377 -32.93 -33.50 19.04
N ASP A 378 -32.95 -32.20 19.32
CA ASP A 378 -33.76 -31.61 20.41
C ASP A 378 -34.56 -30.41 19.88
N MET A 379 -35.67 -30.70 19.21
CA MET A 379 -36.78 -29.76 19.01
C MET A 379 -38.06 -30.46 19.47
N PRO A 380 -38.77 -29.94 20.48
CA PRO A 380 -40.07 -30.46 20.85
C PRO A 380 -41.05 -30.18 19.71
N GLY A 381 -41.67 -31.24 19.19
CA GLY A 381 -42.74 -31.13 18.20
C GLY A 381 -43.91 -30.33 18.75
N GLY A 382 -44.13 -29.15 18.17
CA GLY A 382 -45.39 -28.42 18.22
C GLY A 382 -45.90 -28.30 16.79
N MET A 383 -46.92 -29.09 16.47
CA MET A 383 -47.83 -28.82 15.36
C MET A 383 -48.38 -27.40 15.53
N ASP A 384 -48.29 -26.58 14.48
CA ASP A 384 -49.42 -25.73 14.10
C ASP A 384 -49.41 -25.55 12.58
N GLU A 385 -50.55 -25.92 12.00
CA GLU A 385 -50.92 -25.72 10.61
C GLU A 385 -51.03 -24.21 10.33
N ASP A 386 -50.26 -23.71 9.37
CA ASP A 386 -50.78 -22.75 8.38
C ASP A 386 -49.71 -22.48 7.31
N ALA A 387 -49.93 -23.07 6.14
CA ALA A 387 -49.39 -22.55 4.88
C ALA A 387 -50.40 -21.52 4.33
N PRO A 388 -49.94 -20.48 3.61
CA PRO A 388 -49.91 -20.72 2.16
C PRO A 388 -48.72 -20.10 1.39
N ALA A 389 -48.36 -20.84 0.34
CA ALA A 389 -47.98 -20.43 -1.01
C ALA A 389 -46.63 -19.71 -1.28
N ALA A 390 -45.73 -20.51 -1.86
CA ALA A 390 -44.83 -20.25 -2.99
C ALA A 390 -44.84 -18.84 -3.66
N SER A 391 -43.65 -18.26 -3.78
CA SER A 391 -43.23 -17.52 -4.98
C SER A 391 -41.71 -17.57 -5.14
N GLY A 392 -41.24 -18.24 -6.20
CA GLY A 392 -39.84 -18.19 -6.63
C GLY A 392 -39.46 -16.83 -7.18
N GLY A 393 -38.26 -16.36 -6.83
CA GLY A 393 -37.63 -15.19 -7.41
C GLY A 393 -36.15 -15.49 -7.67
N ALA A 394 -35.82 -15.68 -8.95
CA ALA A 394 -34.46 -15.89 -9.43
C ALA A 394 -33.58 -14.65 -9.13
N GLY A 395 -32.37 -14.88 -8.65
CA GLY A 395 -31.33 -13.85 -8.55
C GLY A 395 -30.86 -13.38 -9.93
N PRO A 396 -30.40 -12.13 -10.07
CA PRO A 396 -30.03 -11.57 -11.37
C PRO A 396 -28.72 -12.17 -11.89
N LYS A 397 -28.73 -12.53 -13.17
CA LYS A 397 -27.54 -12.89 -13.95
C LYS A 397 -26.84 -11.60 -14.40
N ILE A 398 -25.53 -11.53 -14.20
CA ILE A 398 -24.66 -10.49 -14.75
C ILE A 398 -24.21 -10.98 -16.13
N GLU A 399 -24.64 -10.30 -17.19
CA GLU A 399 -24.07 -10.45 -18.53
C GLU A 399 -22.86 -9.52 -18.66
N GLU A 400 -21.73 -10.11 -19.02
CA GLU A 400 -20.56 -9.38 -19.51
C GLU A 400 -20.90 -8.78 -20.88
N VAL A 401 -20.60 -7.50 -21.07
CA VAL A 401 -20.67 -6.82 -22.36
C VAL A 401 -19.25 -6.38 -22.71
N ASP A 402 -18.85 -6.76 -23.93
CA ASP A 402 -17.54 -6.60 -24.58
C ASP A 402 -16.86 -5.21 -24.43
#